data_AF-A0A7I7PL55-F1
#
_entry.id   AF-A0A7I7PL55-F1
#
_cell.length_a   1.000
_cell.length_b   1.000
_cell.length_c   1.000
_cell.angle_alpha   90.00
_cell.angle_beta   90.00
_cell.angle_gamma   90.00
#
_symmetry.space_group_name_H-M   'P 1'
#
loop_
_entity.id
_entity.type
_entity.pdbx_description
1 polymer ?
#
loop_
_entity_poly.entity_id
_entity_poly.type
_entity_poly.pdbx_seq_one_letter_code
_entity_poly.pdbx_strand_id
1 'polypeptide(L)'
;MISQLLGVPYEDAEFIQEMAHKGMGRYATAEDTAKGAAALTKYLAKLIRAKMDDPTEDLVSDLAERVKADEISVREAAQLGTGVLIAGHETTANMIGLGILALLQHPDQAAFLRDTDDPKVIATAVEELMRYLSIIQTGQRRIAVEDIEVAGETIRAGEGIILDVAPAN
;
A
#
# COMPACT_ATOMS: atom_id res chain seq x y z
N MET A 1 -11.96 1.56 -5.01
CA MET A 1 -11.39 0.25 -5.36
C MET A 1 -10.99 -0.52 -4.10
N ILE A 2 -9.96 -0.09 -3.36
CA ILE A 2 -9.48 -0.84 -2.17
C ILE A 2 -10.55 -0.95 -1.05
N SER A 3 -11.38 0.08 -0.84
CA SER A 3 -12.47 0.04 0.15
C SER A 3 -13.51 -1.05 -0.17
N GLN A 4 -13.82 -1.28 -1.45
CA GLN A 4 -14.76 -2.34 -1.84
C GLN A 4 -14.17 -3.73 -1.62
N LEU A 5 -12.90 -3.94 -1.98
CA LEU A 5 -12.20 -5.21 -1.76
C LEU A 5 -12.09 -5.54 -0.26
N LEU A 6 -11.94 -4.52 0.59
CA LEU A 6 -11.93 -4.65 2.05
C LEU A 6 -13.32 -4.72 2.68
N GLY A 7 -14.41 -4.50 1.95
CA GLY A 7 -15.75 -4.46 2.55
C GLY A 7 -16.01 -3.22 3.42
N VAL A 8 -15.22 -2.17 3.23
CA VAL A 8 -15.39 -0.87 3.89
C VAL A 8 -16.53 -0.11 3.20
N PRO A 9 -17.55 0.35 3.96
CA PRO A 9 -18.59 1.24 3.45
C PRO A 9 -18.01 2.49 2.75
N TYR A 10 -18.56 2.85 1.59
CA TYR A 10 -18.06 3.99 0.82
C TYR A 10 -18.21 5.33 1.56
N GLU A 11 -19.22 5.45 2.42
CA GLU A 11 -19.45 6.61 3.30
C GLU A 11 -18.29 6.88 4.27
N ASP A 12 -17.49 5.86 4.60
CA ASP A 12 -16.32 6.00 5.48
C ASP A 12 -15.03 6.34 4.72
N ALA A 13 -15.08 6.46 3.38
CA ALA A 13 -13.90 6.66 2.55
C ALA A 13 -13.15 7.96 2.88
N GLU A 14 -13.86 9.05 3.18
CA GLU A 14 -13.24 10.34 3.53
C GLU A 14 -12.44 10.25 4.83
N PHE A 15 -13.00 9.60 5.86
CA PHE A 15 -12.30 9.35 7.12
C PHE A 15 -11.02 8.53 6.90
N ILE A 16 -11.11 7.48 6.09
CA ILE A 16 -9.95 6.63 5.77
C ILE A 16 -8.86 7.42 5.05
N GLN A 17 -9.24 8.23 4.06
CA GLN A 17 -8.31 9.08 3.32
C GLN A 17 -7.60 10.06 4.25
N GLU A 18 -8.35 10.71 5.14
CA GLU A 18 -7.80 11.66 6.10
C GLU A 18 -6.79 10.99 7.05
N MET A 19 -7.14 9.82 7.60
CA MET A 19 -6.26 9.11 8.53
C MET A 19 -5.02 8.54 7.84
N ALA A 20 -5.16 8.03 6.61
CA ALA A 20 -4.04 7.56 5.81
C ALA A 20 -3.07 8.70 5.47
N HIS A 21 -3.59 9.85 5.02
CA HIS A 21 -2.79 11.01 4.68
C HIS A 21 -2.03 11.58 5.89
N LYS A 22 -2.69 11.68 7.05
CA LYS A 22 -2.03 12.12 8.29
C LYS A 22 -0.93 11.17 8.73
N GLY A 23 -1.13 9.87 8.58
CA GLY A 23 -0.17 8.87 9.04
C GLY A 23 1.07 8.72 8.15
N MET A 24 0.93 9.00 6.84
CA MET A 24 1.94 8.72 5.82
C MET A 24 2.50 9.96 5.11
N GLY A 25 2.03 11.15 5.48
CA GLY A 25 2.53 12.39 4.90
C GLY A 25 4.05 12.50 5.02
N ARG A 26 4.69 13.08 3.99
CA ARG A 26 6.16 13.27 3.94
C ARG A 26 6.76 13.93 5.20
N TYR A 27 5.98 14.79 5.84
CA TYR A 27 6.35 15.53 7.04
C TYR A 27 5.58 15.08 8.30
N ALA A 28 4.92 13.91 8.23
CA ALA A 28 4.25 13.34 9.39
C ALA A 28 5.26 13.08 10.50
N THR A 29 4.92 13.49 11.72
CA THR A 29 5.71 13.14 12.90
C THR A 29 5.48 11.68 13.27
N ALA A 30 6.36 11.12 14.11
CA ALA A 30 6.14 9.78 14.65
C ALA A 30 4.78 9.66 15.40
N GLU A 31 4.35 10.75 16.03
CA GLU A 31 3.04 10.82 16.69
C GLU A 31 1.88 10.80 15.69
N ASP A 32 1.99 11.52 14.57
CA ASP A 32 0.96 11.52 13.52
C ASP A 32 0.81 10.14 12.88
N THR A 33 1.93 9.48 12.56
CA THR A 33 1.94 8.10 12.06
C THR A 33 1.27 7.14 13.05
N ALA A 34 1.63 7.23 14.33
CA ALA A 34 1.02 6.39 15.37
C ALA A 34 -0.49 6.64 15.51
N LYS A 35 -0.93 7.90 15.50
CA LYS A 35 -2.35 8.27 15.60
C LYS A 35 -3.16 7.79 14.40
N GLY A 36 -2.67 8.02 13.18
CA GLY A 36 -3.32 7.57 11.95
C GLY A 36 -3.48 6.05 11.90
N ALA A 37 -2.40 5.31 12.20
CA ALA A 37 -2.42 3.85 12.24
C ALA A 37 -3.36 3.32 13.33
N ALA A 38 -3.37 3.93 14.52
CA ALA A 38 -4.25 3.55 15.62
C ALA A 38 -5.74 3.79 15.28
N ALA A 39 -6.05 4.91 14.61
CA ALA A 39 -7.41 5.23 14.18
C ALA A 39 -7.94 4.23 13.16
N LEU A 40 -7.14 3.89 12.14
CA LEU A 40 -7.49 2.88 11.13
C LEU A 40 -7.62 1.48 11.75
N THR A 41 -6.69 1.10 12.64
CA THR A 41 -6.76 -0.19 13.35
C THR A 41 -8.03 -0.28 14.20
N LYS A 42 -8.40 0.80 14.90
CA LYS A 42 -9.64 0.84 15.71
C LYS A 42 -10.88 0.70 14.83
N TYR A 43 -10.90 1.38 13.68
CA TYR A 43 -11.98 1.27 12.72
C TYR A 43 -12.12 -0.16 12.21
N LEU A 44 -11.04 -0.77 11.73
CA LEU A 44 -11.09 -2.15 11.22
C LEU A 44 -11.41 -3.17 12.31
N ALA A 45 -10.95 -2.99 13.54
CA ALA A 45 -11.36 -3.84 14.65
C ALA A 45 -12.87 -3.78 14.93
N LYS A 46 -13.53 -2.66 14.66
CA LYS A 46 -15.00 -2.54 14.74
C LYS A 46 -15.65 -3.26 13.56
N LEU A 47 -15.13 -3.05 12.35
CA LEU A 47 -15.65 -3.67 11.13
C LEU A 47 -15.53 -5.20 11.19
N ILE A 48 -14.39 -5.74 11.62
CA ILE A 48 -14.17 -7.18 11.82
C ILE A 48 -15.23 -7.76 12.75
N ARG A 49 -15.49 -7.13 13.89
CA ARG A 49 -16.53 -7.61 14.83
C ARG A 49 -17.92 -7.62 14.19
N ALA A 50 -18.25 -6.60 13.39
CA ALA A 50 -19.53 -6.58 12.68
C ALA A 50 -19.61 -7.70 11.63
N LYS A 51 -18.54 -7.93 10.86
CA LYS A 51 -18.44 -9.00 9.85
C LYS A 51 -18.36 -10.40 10.45
N MET A 52 -17.97 -10.54 11.72
CA MET A 52 -18.15 -11.80 12.43
C MET A 52 -19.63 -12.15 12.47
N ASP A 53 -20.52 -11.22 12.80
CA ASP A 53 -21.95 -11.56 12.90
C ASP A 53 -22.65 -11.63 11.54
N ASP A 54 -22.25 -10.80 10.58
CA ASP A 54 -22.84 -10.69 9.23
C ASP A 54 -21.75 -10.59 8.14
N PRO A 55 -21.16 -11.71 7.71
CA PRO A 55 -20.09 -11.73 6.71
C PRO A 55 -20.62 -11.46 5.29
N THR A 56 -19.79 -10.86 4.46
CA THR A 56 -20.04 -10.67 3.02
C THR A 56 -18.83 -11.10 2.19
N GLU A 57 -18.88 -10.99 0.86
CA GLU A 57 -17.75 -11.34 -0.01
C GLU A 57 -16.68 -10.22 -0.04
N ASP A 58 -15.86 -10.16 1.02
CA ASP A 58 -14.76 -9.20 1.14
C ASP A 58 -13.64 -9.70 2.07
N LEU A 59 -12.46 -9.07 1.96
CA LEU A 59 -11.28 -9.44 2.74
C LEU A 59 -11.48 -9.32 4.26
N VAL A 60 -12.29 -8.36 4.73
CA VAL A 60 -12.50 -8.18 6.18
C VAL A 60 -13.39 -9.29 6.74
N SER A 61 -14.31 -9.82 5.94
CA SER A 61 -15.11 -11.00 6.25
C SER A 61 -14.23 -12.25 6.31
N ASP A 62 -13.31 -12.45 5.35
CA ASP A 62 -12.32 -13.53 5.41
C ASP A 62 -11.46 -13.48 6.69
N LEU A 63 -11.04 -12.27 7.09
CA LEU A 63 -10.30 -12.06 8.34
C LEU A 63 -11.17 -12.34 9.57
N ALA A 64 -12.46 -11.97 9.53
CA ALA A 64 -13.41 -12.21 10.61
C ALA A 64 -13.69 -13.71 10.81
N GLU A 65 -13.73 -14.50 9.74
CA GLU A 65 -13.85 -15.96 9.82
C GLU A 65 -12.66 -16.59 10.55
N ARG A 66 -11.43 -16.15 10.25
CA ARG A 66 -10.22 -16.60 10.96
C ARG A 66 -10.22 -16.23 12.43
N VAL A 67 -10.77 -15.06 12.77
CA VAL A 67 -10.97 -14.66 14.17
C VAL A 67 -11.98 -15.58 14.86
N LYS A 68 -13.09 -15.93 14.21
CA LYS A 68 -14.06 -16.90 14.75
C LYS A 68 -13.47 -18.29 14.95
N ALA A 69 -12.56 -18.69 14.08
CA ALA A 69 -11.83 -19.95 14.16
C ALA A 69 -10.70 -19.94 15.22
N ASP A 70 -10.51 -18.83 15.94
CA ASP A 70 -9.43 -18.63 16.93
C ASP A 70 -8.01 -18.78 16.34
N GLU A 71 -7.88 -18.58 15.02
CA GLU A 71 -6.58 -18.64 14.32
C GLU A 71 -5.77 -17.36 14.51
N ILE A 72 -6.46 -16.22 14.58
CA ILE A 72 -5.88 -14.89 14.80
C ILE A 72 -6.78 -14.08 15.73
N SER A 73 -6.18 -13.18 16.49
CA SER A 73 -6.95 -12.23 17.30
C SER A 73 -7.59 -11.13 16.43
N VAL A 74 -8.66 -10.49 16.95
CA VAL A 74 -9.25 -9.27 16.33
C VAL A 74 -8.18 -8.19 16.09
N ARG A 75 -7.20 -8.09 16.99
CA ARG A 75 -6.13 -7.10 16.87
C ARG A 75 -5.22 -7.39 15.66
N GLU A 76 -4.80 -8.64 15.50
CA GLU A 76 -3.96 -9.06 14.36
C GLU A 76 -4.71 -8.91 13.05
N ALA A 77 -5.97 -9.36 12.99
CA ALA A 77 -6.85 -9.15 11.84
C ALA A 77 -6.97 -7.66 11.46
N ALA A 78 -7.17 -6.78 12.44
CA ALA A 78 -7.27 -5.33 12.21
C ALA A 78 -5.95 -4.73 11.72
N GLN A 79 -4.81 -5.20 12.23
CA GLN A 79 -3.49 -4.77 11.75
C GLN A 79 -3.23 -5.22 10.31
N LEU A 80 -3.58 -6.46 9.96
CA LEU A 80 -3.47 -6.99 8.59
C LEU A 80 -4.32 -6.16 7.62
N GLY A 81 -5.60 -5.96 7.94
CA GLY A 81 -6.49 -5.14 7.12
C GLY A 81 -6.00 -3.69 7.00
N THR A 82 -5.40 -3.12 8.06
CA THR A 82 -4.84 -1.76 8.04
C THR A 82 -3.66 -1.70 7.06
N GLY A 83 -2.80 -2.72 7.09
CA GLY A 83 -1.68 -2.86 6.16
C GLY A 83 -2.13 -2.91 4.70
N VAL A 84 -3.16 -3.72 4.38
CA VAL A 84 -3.71 -3.81 3.02
C VAL A 84 -4.34 -2.49 2.58
N LEU A 85 -5.12 -1.85 3.46
CA LEU A 85 -5.76 -0.57 3.17
C LEU A 85 -4.72 0.50 2.82
N ILE A 86 -3.70 0.63 3.66
CA ILE A 86 -2.61 1.59 3.46
C ILE A 86 -1.85 1.29 2.18
N ALA A 87 -1.40 0.04 2.00
CA ALA A 87 -0.56 -0.35 0.88
C ALA A 87 -1.26 -0.15 -0.48
N GLY A 88 -2.55 -0.47 -0.58
CA GLY A 88 -3.31 -0.41 -1.83
C GLY A 88 -3.99 0.92 -2.12
N HIS A 89 -4.15 1.81 -1.12
CA HIS A 89 -4.86 3.08 -1.34
C HIS A 89 -3.96 4.12 -2.00
N GLU A 90 -2.84 4.48 -1.35
CA GLU A 90 -2.04 5.64 -1.76
C GLU A 90 -1.13 5.33 -2.95
N THR A 91 -0.51 4.15 -2.98
CA THR A 91 0.45 3.78 -4.04
C THR A 91 -0.22 3.71 -5.41
N THR A 92 -1.38 3.05 -5.49
CA THR A 92 -2.14 2.90 -6.74
C THR A 92 -2.74 4.22 -7.20
N ALA A 93 -3.27 5.04 -6.28
CA ALA A 93 -3.79 6.36 -6.64
C ALA A 93 -2.69 7.26 -7.21
N ASN A 94 -1.51 7.30 -6.57
CA ASN A 94 -0.37 8.06 -7.07
C ASN A 94 0.16 7.50 -8.40
N MET A 95 0.18 6.18 -8.58
CA MET A 95 0.56 5.54 -9.84
C MET A 95 -0.36 5.96 -11.00
N ILE A 96 -1.67 5.96 -10.79
CA ILE A 96 -2.64 6.40 -11.81
C ILE A 96 -2.47 7.89 -12.11
N GLY A 97 -2.42 8.74 -11.08
CA GLY A 97 -2.30 10.18 -11.25
C GLY A 97 -1.02 10.59 -11.97
N LEU A 98 0.12 10.04 -11.54
CA LEU A 98 1.42 10.32 -12.15
C LEU A 98 1.60 9.61 -13.50
N GLY A 99 0.99 8.44 -13.70
CA GLY A 99 0.96 7.74 -14.97
C GLY A 99 0.25 8.56 -16.06
N ILE A 100 -0.91 9.14 -15.73
CA ILE A 100 -1.62 10.05 -16.63
C ILE A 100 -0.75 11.27 -16.95
N LEU A 101 -0.11 11.88 -15.93
CA LEU A 101 0.78 13.00 -16.15
C LEU A 101 1.95 12.66 -17.09
N ALA A 102 2.60 11.51 -16.88
CA ALA A 102 3.70 11.05 -17.73
C ALA A 102 3.22 10.85 -19.18
N LEU A 103 2.06 10.22 -19.39
CA LEU A 103 1.49 10.04 -20.73
C LEU A 103 1.14 11.39 -21.40
N LEU A 104 0.65 12.37 -20.63
CA LEU A 104 0.40 13.72 -21.16
C LEU A 104 1.69 14.46 -21.56
N GLN A 105 2.82 14.14 -20.91
CA GLN A 105 4.14 14.67 -21.28
C GLN A 105 4.76 13.92 -22.49
N HIS A 106 4.25 12.73 -22.82
CA HIS A 106 4.68 11.89 -23.94
C HIS A 106 3.49 11.58 -24.88
N PRO A 107 2.96 12.58 -25.60
CA PRO A 107 1.70 12.48 -26.34
C PRO A 107 1.73 11.45 -27.48
N ASP A 108 2.89 11.17 -28.03
CA ASP A 108 3.14 10.11 -29.03
C ASP A 108 2.91 8.72 -28.43
N GLN A 109 3.44 8.46 -27.24
CA GLN A 109 3.19 7.21 -26.51
C GLN A 109 1.72 7.12 -26.06
N ALA A 110 1.13 8.22 -25.62
CA ALA A 110 -0.29 8.25 -25.24
C ALA A 110 -1.22 7.95 -26.43
N ALA A 111 -0.89 8.43 -27.64
CA ALA A 111 -1.62 8.09 -28.85
C ALA A 111 -1.45 6.60 -29.20
N PHE A 112 -0.22 6.09 -29.17
CA PHE A 112 0.08 4.68 -29.43
C PHE A 112 -0.69 3.73 -28.49
N LEU A 113 -0.75 4.03 -27.19
CA LEU A 113 -1.50 3.23 -26.22
C LEU A 113 -3.02 3.35 -26.35
N ARG A 114 -3.52 4.46 -26.89
CA ARG A 114 -4.95 4.66 -27.13
C ARG A 114 -5.44 3.87 -28.35
N ASP A 115 -4.60 3.79 -29.37
CA ASP A 115 -4.97 3.22 -30.67
C ASP A 115 -4.66 1.71 -30.76
N THR A 116 -4.07 1.12 -29.73
CA THR A 116 -3.75 -0.32 -29.67
C THR A 116 -4.83 -1.13 -28.97
N ASP A 117 -5.16 -2.29 -29.53
CA ASP A 117 -6.02 -3.31 -28.91
C ASP A 117 -5.21 -4.47 -28.31
N ASP A 118 -3.87 -4.44 -28.38
CA ASP A 118 -3.01 -5.52 -27.87
C ASP A 118 -2.83 -5.42 -26.34
N PRO A 119 -3.39 -6.36 -25.54
CA PRO A 119 -3.26 -6.33 -24.10
C PRO A 119 -1.81 -6.44 -23.61
N LYS A 120 -0.91 -7.04 -24.41
CA LYS A 120 0.51 -7.13 -24.06
C LYS A 120 1.19 -5.78 -24.10
N VAL A 121 0.82 -4.93 -25.07
CA VAL A 121 1.34 -3.56 -25.18
C VAL A 121 0.92 -2.74 -23.96
N ILE A 122 -0.35 -2.85 -23.56
CA ILE A 122 -0.85 -2.19 -22.35
C ILE A 122 -0.12 -2.68 -21.10
N ALA A 123 0.05 -4.00 -20.94
CA ALA A 123 0.78 -4.56 -19.80
C ALA A 123 2.23 -4.05 -19.76
N THR A 124 2.94 -4.03 -20.89
CA THR A 124 4.30 -3.49 -20.96
C THR A 124 4.37 -2.00 -20.60
N ALA A 125 3.38 -1.21 -21.03
CA ALA A 125 3.33 0.20 -20.67
C ALA A 125 3.11 0.42 -19.16
N VAL A 126 2.29 -0.43 -18.52
CA VAL A 126 2.12 -0.40 -17.06
C VAL A 126 3.45 -0.70 -16.36
N GLU A 127 4.17 -1.74 -16.78
CA GLU A 127 5.50 -2.06 -16.21
C GLU A 127 6.49 -0.90 -16.38
N GLU A 128 6.50 -0.26 -17.56
CA GLU A 128 7.39 0.89 -17.81
C GLU A 128 7.01 2.11 -16.98
N LEU A 129 5.72 2.39 -16.78
CA LEU A 129 5.26 3.44 -15.87
C LEU A 129 5.65 3.14 -14.42
N MET A 130 5.54 1.87 -13.99
CA MET A 130 5.96 1.45 -12.65
C MET A 130 7.46 1.65 -12.43
N ARG A 131 8.28 1.28 -13.43
CA ARG A 131 9.73 1.49 -13.43
C ARG A 131 10.07 2.98 -13.40
N TYR A 132 9.50 3.76 -14.32
CA TYR A 132 9.80 5.18 -14.50
C TYR A 132 9.38 6.05 -13.31
N LEU A 133 8.18 5.81 -12.75
CA LEU A 133 7.62 6.65 -11.69
C LEU A 133 8.07 6.23 -10.28
N SER A 134 8.35 4.94 -10.07
CA SER A 134 8.89 4.41 -8.80
C SER A 134 8.23 5.02 -7.55
N ILE A 135 6.90 4.89 -7.46
CA ILE A 135 6.08 5.51 -6.39
C ILE A 135 6.63 5.18 -4.99
N ILE A 136 7.07 3.93 -4.80
CA ILE A 136 7.83 3.53 -3.63
C ILE A 136 9.31 3.77 -3.93
N GLN A 137 9.84 4.90 -3.45
CA GLN A 137 11.23 5.29 -3.70
C GLN A 137 12.22 4.55 -2.80
N THR A 138 11.79 4.19 -1.59
CA THR A 138 12.62 3.41 -0.66
C THR A 138 11.91 2.12 -0.29
N GLY A 139 12.65 1.01 -0.35
CA GLY A 139 12.19 -0.28 0.12
C GLY A 139 12.00 -0.29 1.63
N GLN A 140 11.52 -1.41 2.14
CA GLN A 140 11.39 -1.60 3.57
C GLN A 140 12.74 -1.41 4.28
N ARG A 141 12.74 -0.56 5.30
CA ARG A 141 13.91 -0.35 6.16
C ARG A 141 14.25 -1.65 6.88
N ARG A 142 15.54 -2.00 6.89
CA ARG A 142 16.07 -3.18 7.59
C ARG A 142 17.12 -2.74 8.61
N ILE A 143 17.43 -3.64 9.53
CA ILE A 143 18.55 -3.50 10.46
C ILE A 143 19.42 -4.75 10.27
N ALA A 144 20.72 -4.55 10.09
CA ALA A 144 21.67 -5.64 10.00
C ALA A 144 21.73 -6.38 11.35
N VAL A 145 21.48 -7.69 11.35
CA VAL A 145 21.55 -8.50 12.58
C VAL A 145 22.95 -9.03 12.86
N GLU A 146 23.82 -9.00 11.85
CA GLU A 146 25.23 -9.36 11.86
C GLU A 146 25.97 -8.50 10.84
N ASP A 147 27.31 -8.56 10.79
CA ASP A 147 28.09 -7.88 9.77
C ASP A 147 27.84 -8.51 8.38
N ILE A 148 27.55 -7.70 7.36
CA ILE A 148 27.20 -8.13 6.00
C ILE A 148 28.15 -7.47 4.99
N GLU A 149 28.81 -8.27 4.15
CA GLU A 149 29.63 -7.79 3.03
C GLU A 149 28.78 -7.64 1.76
N VAL A 150 28.70 -6.44 1.20
CA VAL A 150 27.99 -6.17 -0.07
C VAL A 150 28.81 -5.23 -0.93
N ALA A 151 29.07 -5.62 -2.18
CA ALA A 151 29.80 -4.80 -3.16
C ALA A 151 31.18 -4.28 -2.67
N GLY A 152 31.83 -4.99 -1.75
CA GLY A 152 33.13 -4.62 -1.17
C GLY A 152 33.06 -3.73 0.07
N GLU A 153 31.86 -3.43 0.57
CA GLU A 153 31.63 -2.65 1.79
C GLU A 153 31.02 -3.53 2.90
N THR A 154 31.44 -3.30 4.14
CA THR A 154 30.87 -3.97 5.32
C THR A 154 29.78 -3.12 5.95
N ILE A 155 28.54 -3.62 5.96
CA ILE A 155 27.44 -3.10 6.78
C ILE A 155 27.54 -3.77 8.15
N ARG A 156 27.68 -3.00 9.23
CA ARG A 156 27.89 -3.54 10.58
C ARG A 156 26.58 -3.97 11.24
N ALA A 157 26.68 -4.95 12.12
CA ALA A 157 25.57 -5.35 12.99
C ALA A 157 24.98 -4.13 13.72
N GLY A 158 23.65 -3.98 13.67
CA GLY A 158 22.91 -2.86 14.23
C GLY A 158 22.70 -1.67 13.30
N GLU A 159 23.37 -1.62 12.14
CA GLU A 159 23.18 -0.53 11.18
C GLU A 159 21.87 -0.66 10.41
N GLY A 160 21.27 0.51 10.11
CA GLY A 160 20.06 0.60 9.30
C GLY A 160 20.38 0.50 7.80
N ILE A 161 19.61 -0.32 7.09
CA ILE A 161 19.71 -0.49 5.63
C ILE A 161 18.47 0.11 4.99
N ILE A 162 18.70 1.04 4.07
CA ILE A 162 17.67 1.64 3.21
C ILE A 162 17.97 1.21 1.78
N LEU A 163 17.01 0.54 1.15
CA LEU A 163 17.10 0.15 -0.24
C LEU A 163 16.49 1.28 -1.08
N ASP A 164 17.29 2.00 -1.85
CA ASP A 164 16.77 2.97 -2.81
C ASP A 164 16.31 2.24 -4.07
N VAL A 165 15.02 2.33 -4.36
CA VAL A 165 14.36 1.62 -5.46
C VAL A 165 14.49 2.40 -6.77
N ALA A 166 14.51 3.73 -6.70
CA ALA A 166 14.54 4.58 -7.88
C ALA A 166 15.78 4.37 -8.78
N PRO A 167 17.02 4.29 -8.26
CA PRO A 167 18.21 4.00 -9.09
C PRO A 167 18.36 2.50 -9.42
N ALA A 168 17.56 1.62 -8.80
CA ALA A 168 17.56 0.19 -9.10
C ALA A 168 16.64 -0.18 -10.28
N ASN A 169 15.68 0.69 -10.60
CA ASN A 169 14.71 0.60 -11.70
C ASN A 169 15.20 1.32 -12.97
#